data_AF-A0AAV1TD58-F1
#
_entry.id   AF-A0AAV1TD58-F1
#
_cell.length_a   1.000
_cell.length_b   1.000
_cell.length_c   1.000
_cell.angle_alpha   90.00
_cell.angle_beta   90.00
_cell.angle_gamma   90.00
#
_symmetry.space_group_name_H-M   'P 1'
#
loop_
_entity.id
_entity.type
_entity.pdbx_description
1 polymer ?
#
loop_
_entity_poly.entity_id
_entity_poly.type
_entity_poly.pdbx_seq_one_letter_code
_entity_poly.pdbx_strand_id
1 'polypeptide(L)'
;MRIMCQLFTVYYFSPLANAEVSTAAGNHFGNASVNVATDALLEEPALNGSGHLTHVVTTGETDQETGTSEERRDLFRSFQQNLQWKLNRCCALQNGGRDVDIGRLVGWLKSVRSYQVRGHEMSDSAVLNVLQLAWKAWEIETVVNLLHSLRDIPGLKRRADSLQRTLAKTYPHHAYPAVLNAWRGSTWTPFEAFEVIQTEKLGDYKSRALVGIWLWYAMAHGGPSGLPSISVEQIGKLLFRGLRRERVQRFLFEACQVKGMKKLVEQLELYVHRNGRALFKEGPVVDAA
;
A
#
# COMPACT_ATOMS: atom_id res chain seq x y z
N MET A 1 -13.52 36.71 1.03
CA MET A 1 -12.51 35.63 1.08
C MET A 1 -12.06 35.30 -0.35
N ARG A 2 -11.44 36.30 -1.00
CA ARG A 2 -10.74 36.24 -2.29
C ARG A 2 -9.43 36.99 -2.02
N ILE A 3 -8.32 36.51 -2.57
CA ILE A 3 -6.90 36.88 -2.32
C ILE A 3 -6.20 35.76 -1.55
N MET A 4 -5.57 34.87 -2.33
CA MET A 4 -4.47 33.93 -2.04
C MET A 4 -4.54 32.81 -3.10
N CYS A 5 -4.33 33.14 -4.39
CA CYS A 5 -4.38 32.16 -5.48
C CYS A 5 -3.24 32.35 -6.51
N GLN A 6 -2.05 32.76 -6.07
CA GLN A 6 -0.88 32.73 -6.93
C GLN A 6 0.29 32.11 -6.16
N LEU A 7 1.03 31.24 -6.86
CA LEU A 7 2.10 30.34 -6.41
C LEU A 7 1.61 28.96 -5.98
N PHE A 8 1.41 28.04 -6.94
CA PHE A 8 1.72 26.59 -6.86
C PHE A 8 1.17 25.92 -8.15
N THR A 9 1.86 26.06 -9.28
CA THR A 9 1.46 25.40 -10.54
C THR A 9 2.65 24.89 -11.35
N VAL A 10 3.68 24.37 -10.69
CA VAL A 10 4.73 23.62 -11.38
C VAL A 10 4.96 22.35 -10.58
N TYR A 11 4.83 21.19 -11.24
CA TYR A 11 5.32 19.84 -10.86
C TYR A 11 4.35 18.65 -10.89
N TYR A 12 3.06 18.79 -11.22
CA TYR A 12 2.20 17.60 -11.32
C TYR A 12 1.38 17.60 -12.61
N PHE A 13 1.59 16.54 -13.40
CA PHE A 13 0.83 16.06 -14.57
C PHE A 13 1.31 16.47 -15.98
N SER A 14 2.01 15.54 -16.62
CA SER A 14 1.81 15.26 -18.05
C SER A 14 0.47 14.51 -18.24
N PRO A 15 -0.36 14.86 -19.24
CA PRO A 15 -1.58 14.13 -19.54
C PRO A 15 -1.28 12.85 -20.34
N LEU A 16 -1.75 11.70 -19.85
CA LEU A 16 -1.99 10.52 -20.67
C LEU A 16 -3.17 10.85 -21.60
N ALA A 17 -2.87 11.11 -22.87
CA ALA A 17 -3.86 11.26 -23.93
C ALA A 17 -3.85 10.00 -24.81
N ASN A 18 -5.03 9.38 -24.91
CA ASN A 18 -5.56 8.55 -26.00
C ASN A 18 -4.68 7.41 -26.55
N ALA A 19 -4.99 6.18 -26.14
CA ALA A 19 -4.79 5.00 -26.98
C ALA A 19 -6.18 4.53 -27.46
N GLU A 20 -6.53 4.92 -28.68
CA GLU A 20 -7.65 4.34 -29.42
C GLU A 20 -7.32 2.89 -29.81
N VAL A 21 -8.36 2.07 -29.76
CA VAL A 21 -8.39 0.67 -30.16
C VAL A 21 -8.14 0.57 -31.67
N SER A 22 -7.12 -0.18 -32.07
CA SER A 22 -6.99 -0.69 -33.44
C SER A 22 -6.77 -2.20 -33.41
N THR A 23 -7.82 -2.93 -33.75
CA THR A 23 -7.83 -4.34 -34.12
C THR A 23 -7.37 -4.52 -35.57
N ALA A 24 -6.35 -5.35 -35.82
CA ALA A 24 -6.39 -6.46 -36.79
C ALA A 24 -4.99 -6.99 -37.19
N ALA A 25 -4.95 -8.32 -37.39
CA ALA A 25 -3.96 -9.16 -38.10
C ALA A 25 -2.54 -9.20 -37.51
N GLY A 26 -1.96 -10.34 -37.13
CA GLY A 26 -2.03 -11.69 -37.68
C GLY A 26 -0.64 -12.05 -38.23
N ASN A 27 0.07 -12.99 -37.61
CA ASN A 27 0.87 -14.02 -38.30
C ASN A 27 1.72 -14.90 -37.37
N HIS A 28 1.81 -16.15 -37.82
CA HIS A 28 2.58 -17.30 -37.39
C HIS A 28 4.03 -17.06 -36.95
N PHE A 29 4.45 -17.77 -35.89
CA PHE A 29 5.71 -18.52 -35.72
C PHE A 29 5.44 -19.49 -34.54
N GLY A 30 5.72 -20.79 -34.55
CA GLY A 30 6.89 -21.50 -35.03
C GLY A 30 7.41 -22.30 -33.83
N ASN A 31 7.03 -23.58 -33.73
CA ASN A 31 7.39 -24.49 -32.64
C ASN A 31 8.92 -24.63 -32.51
N ALA A 32 9.44 -24.44 -31.30
CA ALA A 32 10.75 -24.95 -30.90
C ALA A 32 10.66 -25.58 -29.51
N SER A 33 10.75 -26.90 -29.51
CA SER A 33 10.93 -27.79 -28.37
C SER A 33 12.16 -27.40 -27.55
N VAL A 34 11.98 -27.15 -26.26
CA VAL A 34 13.07 -27.02 -25.29
C VAL A 34 13.12 -28.31 -24.46
N ASN A 35 14.25 -29.01 -24.54
CA ASN A 35 14.57 -30.16 -23.71
C ASN A 35 14.58 -29.75 -22.23
N VAL A 36 13.75 -30.42 -21.42
CA VAL A 36 13.76 -30.34 -19.97
C VAL A 36 14.87 -31.26 -19.46
N ALA A 37 15.93 -30.68 -18.92
CA ALA A 37 16.85 -31.36 -18.02
C ALA A 37 16.39 -31.08 -16.59
N THR A 38 15.85 -32.10 -15.94
CA THR A 38 15.50 -32.13 -14.51
C THR A 38 16.74 -32.34 -13.65
N ASP A 39 16.63 -31.82 -12.42
CA ASP A 39 17.40 -32.13 -11.22
C ASP A 39 18.84 -31.60 -11.10
N ALA A 40 18.93 -30.46 -10.41
CA ALA A 40 20.04 -30.18 -9.50
C ALA A 40 19.46 -29.87 -8.10
N LEU A 41 19.64 -30.82 -7.19
CA LEU A 41 19.49 -30.63 -5.74
C LEU A 41 20.42 -29.48 -5.30
N LEU A 42 19.85 -28.34 -4.93
CA LEU A 42 20.57 -27.23 -4.32
C LEU A 42 20.36 -27.28 -2.80
N GLU A 43 21.44 -27.63 -2.10
CA GLU A 43 21.54 -27.68 -0.65
C GLU A 43 21.23 -26.33 -0.01
N GLU A 44 20.61 -26.36 1.17
CA GLU A 44 20.42 -25.16 2.00
C GLU A 44 21.78 -24.59 2.40
N PRO A 45 21.95 -23.25 2.43
CA PRO A 45 23.12 -22.68 3.08
C PRO A 45 23.08 -23.05 4.56
N ALA A 46 23.99 -23.95 4.97
CA ALA A 46 24.14 -24.36 6.35
C ALA A 46 24.36 -23.13 7.24
N LEU A 47 23.36 -22.82 8.06
CA LEU A 47 23.52 -21.93 9.20
C LEU A 47 24.41 -22.68 10.22
N ASN A 48 25.72 -22.50 10.11
CA ASN A 48 26.66 -22.95 11.13
C ASN A 48 26.43 -22.13 12.40
N GLY A 49 25.57 -22.66 13.26
CA GLY A 49 25.19 -22.11 14.55
C GLY A 49 24.26 -23.07 15.30
N SER A 50 24.56 -24.37 15.27
CA SER A 50 23.90 -25.36 16.13
C SER A 50 24.43 -25.21 17.56
N GLY A 51 23.91 -24.21 18.26
CA GLY A 51 23.94 -24.15 19.72
C GLY A 51 22.87 -25.07 20.25
N HIS A 52 23.29 -26.20 20.81
CA HIS A 52 22.45 -27.17 21.50
C HIS A 52 21.72 -26.47 22.66
N LEU A 53 20.44 -26.14 22.49
CA LEU A 53 19.56 -25.65 23.56
C LEU A 53 19.21 -26.83 24.48
N THR A 54 20.07 -27.09 25.46
CA THR A 54 19.72 -27.88 26.63
C THR A 54 18.71 -27.11 27.47
N HIS A 55 17.62 -27.78 27.83
CA HIS A 55 16.66 -27.34 28.84
C HIS A 55 17.39 -27.10 30.17
N VAL A 56 17.71 -25.85 30.46
CA VAL A 56 17.98 -25.39 31.82
C VAL A 56 16.70 -24.74 32.33
N VAL A 57 15.99 -25.49 33.18
CA VAL A 57 14.96 -24.92 34.05
C VAL A 57 15.72 -24.17 35.15
N THR A 58 15.88 -22.86 34.98
CA THR A 58 16.24 -21.95 36.07
C THR A 58 15.10 -20.98 36.30
N THR A 59 14.63 -21.01 37.54
CA THR A 59 13.61 -20.15 38.12
C THR A 59 14.11 -18.71 38.19
N GLY A 60 13.37 -17.80 37.54
CA GLY A 60 13.13 -16.43 37.98
C GLY A 60 14.33 -15.56 38.35
N GLU A 61 14.99 -14.97 37.34
CA GLU A 61 15.69 -13.70 37.47
C GLU A 61 15.65 -12.99 36.11
N THR A 62 15.15 -11.75 36.10
CA THR A 62 15.03 -10.92 34.90
C THR A 62 16.39 -10.31 34.55
N ASP A 63 17.24 -11.10 33.90
CA ASP A 63 18.44 -10.60 33.26
C ASP A 63 18.05 -9.93 31.94
N GLN A 64 18.18 -8.60 31.89
CA GLN A 64 18.17 -7.89 30.62
C GLN A 64 19.43 -8.27 29.83
N GLU A 65 19.29 -9.15 28.84
CA GLU A 65 20.32 -9.44 27.85
C GLU A 65 20.70 -8.15 27.09
N THR A 66 21.74 -7.47 27.56
CA THR A 66 22.37 -6.33 26.88
C THR A 66 23.34 -6.82 25.82
N GLY A 67 22.84 -7.53 24.80
CA GLY A 67 23.60 -7.78 23.59
C GLY A 67 24.07 -6.46 22.98
N THR A 68 25.32 -6.41 22.51
CA THR A 68 25.94 -5.20 21.98
C THR A 68 25.19 -4.69 20.73
N SER A 69 25.26 -3.38 20.47
CA SER A 69 24.63 -2.77 19.29
C SER A 69 25.11 -3.37 17.95
N GLU A 70 26.29 -3.98 17.93
CA GLU A 70 26.85 -4.66 16.76
C GLU A 70 26.23 -6.05 16.53
N GLU A 71 26.11 -6.86 17.59
CA GLU A 71 25.43 -8.17 17.52
C GLU A 71 23.97 -8.04 17.05
N ARG A 72 23.26 -7.01 17.52
CA ARG A 72 21.89 -6.72 17.05
C ARG A 72 21.84 -6.36 15.56
N ARG A 73 22.84 -5.64 15.04
CA ARG A 73 22.95 -5.30 13.61
C ARG A 73 23.27 -6.51 12.76
N ASP A 74 24.08 -7.45 13.27
CA ASP A 74 24.44 -8.68 12.56
C ASP A 74 23.30 -9.69 12.54
N LEU A 75 22.58 -9.85 13.66
CA LEU A 75 21.34 -10.63 13.70
C LEU A 75 20.30 -10.07 12.73
N PHE A 76 20.14 -8.74 12.67
CA PHE A 76 19.24 -8.10 11.71
C PHE A 76 19.67 -8.36 10.26
N ARG A 77 20.96 -8.23 9.94
CA ARG A 77 21.48 -8.53 8.59
C ARG A 77 21.26 -10.00 8.22
N SER A 78 21.56 -10.93 9.11
CA SER A 78 21.33 -12.36 8.91
C SER A 78 19.84 -12.67 8.70
N PHE A 79 18.97 -12.05 9.51
CA PHE A 79 17.53 -12.16 9.35
C PHE A 79 17.06 -11.61 7.99
N GLN A 80 17.53 -10.42 7.58
CA GLN A 80 17.21 -9.86 6.27
C GLN A 80 17.68 -10.75 5.12
N GLN A 81 18.89 -11.33 5.21
CA GLN A 81 19.41 -12.26 4.21
C GLN A 81 18.59 -13.56 4.16
N ASN A 82 18.19 -14.11 5.32
CA ASN A 82 17.33 -15.28 5.37
C ASN A 82 15.94 -15.00 4.78
N LEU A 83 15.36 -13.85 5.12
CA LEU A 83 14.09 -13.38 4.58
C LEU A 83 14.17 -13.15 3.06
N GLN A 84 15.26 -12.54 2.59
CA GLN A 84 15.52 -12.30 1.18
C GLN A 84 15.66 -13.63 0.43
N TRP A 85 16.40 -14.60 0.99
CA TRP A 85 16.56 -15.93 0.39
C TRP A 85 15.22 -16.68 0.34
N LYS A 86 14.44 -16.67 1.42
CA LYS A 86 13.09 -17.25 1.45
C LYS A 86 12.22 -16.62 0.38
N LEU A 87 12.23 -15.30 0.27
CA LEU A 87 11.44 -14.56 -0.71
C LEU A 87 11.90 -14.88 -2.14
N ASN A 88 13.20 -14.87 -2.43
CA ASN A 88 13.75 -15.28 -3.72
C ASN A 88 13.31 -16.70 -4.11
N ARG A 89 13.26 -17.64 -3.14
CA ARG A 89 12.78 -19.02 -3.37
C ARG A 89 11.26 -19.09 -3.59
N CYS A 90 10.49 -18.12 -3.11
CA CYS A 90 9.07 -17.99 -3.48
C CYS A 90 8.90 -17.62 -4.95
N CYS A 91 9.87 -16.87 -5.51
CA CYS A 91 9.81 -16.33 -6.86
C CYS A 91 10.46 -17.24 -7.90
N ALA A 92 11.55 -17.93 -7.52
CA ALA A 92 12.36 -18.72 -8.45
C ALA A 92 11.69 -20.04 -8.88
N LEU A 93 10.68 -20.53 -8.15
CA LEU A 93 10.04 -21.82 -8.44
C LEU A 93 8.88 -21.74 -9.44
N GLN A 94 8.58 -20.56 -9.99
CA GLN A 94 7.51 -20.41 -10.97
C GLN A 94 8.07 -19.89 -12.31
N ASN A 95 8.21 -20.84 -13.23
CA ASN A 95 8.61 -20.68 -14.64
C ASN A 95 8.04 -19.39 -15.28
N GLY A 96 8.87 -18.35 -15.42
CA GLY A 96 8.51 -17.12 -16.15
C GLY A 96 8.07 -15.91 -15.30
N GLY A 97 8.16 -15.98 -13.96
CA GLY A 97 8.35 -14.79 -13.12
C GLY A 97 7.16 -13.85 -12.89
N ARG A 98 5.92 -14.32 -13.07
CA ARG A 98 4.72 -13.48 -12.89
C ARG A 98 3.73 -13.90 -11.80
N ASP A 99 3.79 -15.13 -11.32
CA ASP A 99 2.99 -15.55 -10.17
C ASP A 99 3.84 -15.48 -8.90
N VAL A 100 3.28 -14.90 -7.85
CA VAL A 100 3.82 -14.97 -6.49
C VAL A 100 3.02 -16.01 -5.73
N ASP A 101 3.71 -16.98 -5.14
CA ASP A 101 3.11 -17.88 -4.17
C ASP A 101 2.64 -17.08 -2.94
N ILE A 102 1.34 -16.72 -2.96
CA ILE A 102 0.68 -15.94 -1.91
C ILE A 102 0.84 -16.64 -0.55
N GLY A 103 0.79 -17.97 -0.51
CA GLY A 103 0.93 -18.74 0.73
C GLY A 103 2.29 -18.52 1.38
N ARG A 104 3.37 -18.54 0.59
CA ARG A 104 4.71 -18.26 1.11
C ARG A 104 4.91 -16.81 1.50
N LEU A 105 4.37 -15.86 0.72
CA LEU A 105 4.42 -14.45 1.09
C LEU A 105 3.69 -14.20 2.43
N VAL A 106 2.53 -14.83 2.63
CA VAL A 106 1.80 -14.78 3.90
C VAL A 106 2.64 -15.34 5.04
N GLY A 107 3.30 -16.48 4.84
CA GLY A 107 4.22 -17.07 5.82
C GLY A 107 5.39 -16.12 6.15
N TRP A 108 5.94 -15.46 5.14
CA TRP A 108 6.99 -14.46 5.28
C TRP A 108 6.51 -13.23 6.07
N LEU A 109 5.34 -12.66 5.74
CA LEU A 109 4.76 -11.53 6.47
C LEU A 109 4.43 -11.87 7.94
N LYS A 110 3.99 -13.09 8.21
CA LYS A 110 3.81 -13.59 9.58
C LYS A 110 5.13 -13.68 10.34
N SER A 111 6.21 -14.07 9.66
CA SER A 111 7.55 -14.10 10.23
C SER A 111 8.05 -12.68 10.56
N VAL A 112 7.83 -11.72 9.66
CA VAL A 112 8.11 -10.29 9.91
C VAL A 112 7.35 -9.79 11.14
N ARG A 113 6.06 -10.10 11.26
CA ARG A 113 5.28 -9.71 12.45
C ARG A 113 5.81 -10.33 13.73
N SER A 114 6.19 -11.61 13.68
CA SER A 114 6.76 -12.31 14.84
C SER A 114 8.10 -11.68 15.27
N TYR A 115 8.90 -11.24 14.30
CA TYR A 115 10.14 -10.51 14.54
C TYR A 115 9.88 -9.15 15.22
N GLN A 116 8.87 -8.40 14.76
CA GLN A 116 8.46 -7.13 15.37
C GLN A 116 7.97 -7.30 16.81
N VAL A 117 7.18 -8.33 17.09
CA VAL A 117 6.64 -8.61 18.44
C VAL A 117 7.76 -8.90 19.44
N ARG A 118 8.92 -9.40 19.00
CA ARG A 118 10.11 -9.60 19.83
C ARG A 118 10.91 -8.32 20.10
N GLY A 119 10.39 -7.16 19.73
CA GLY A 119 11.02 -5.86 19.97
C GLY A 119 12.01 -5.44 18.89
N HIS A 120 12.09 -6.16 17.77
CA HIS A 120 12.94 -5.76 16.65
C HIS A 120 12.22 -4.79 15.72
N GLU A 121 12.90 -3.74 15.27
CA GLU A 121 12.31 -2.78 14.34
C GLU A 121 12.40 -3.30 12.90
N MET A 122 11.25 -3.52 12.28
CA MET A 122 11.14 -3.73 10.84
C MET A 122 10.02 -2.86 10.29
N SER A 123 10.36 -1.64 9.85
CA SER A 123 9.37 -0.70 9.33
C SER A 123 8.72 -1.21 8.04
N ASP A 124 7.55 -0.66 7.70
CA ASP A 124 6.88 -0.98 6.43
C ASP A 124 7.75 -0.60 5.23
N SER A 125 8.55 0.47 5.34
CA SER A 125 9.53 0.84 4.32
C SER A 125 10.61 -0.23 4.16
N ALA A 126 11.10 -0.81 5.26
CA ALA A 126 12.07 -1.91 5.19
C ALA A 126 11.46 -3.17 4.56
N VAL A 127 10.20 -3.48 4.88
CA VAL A 127 9.46 -4.56 4.22
C VAL A 127 9.32 -4.32 2.73
N LEU A 128 8.87 -3.12 2.32
CA LEU A 128 8.76 -2.77 0.91
C LEU A 128 10.10 -2.83 0.17
N ASN A 129 11.20 -2.41 0.82
CA ASN A 129 12.53 -2.52 0.24
C ASN A 129 12.92 -3.99 0.01
N VAL A 130 12.66 -4.88 0.96
CA VAL A 130 12.92 -6.33 0.77
C VAL A 130 12.05 -6.90 -0.34
N LEU A 131 10.77 -6.52 -0.37
CA LEU A 131 9.85 -6.90 -1.44
C LEU A 131 10.36 -6.44 -2.81
N GLN A 132 10.77 -5.18 -2.94
CA GLN A 132 11.35 -4.64 -4.18
C GLN A 132 12.68 -5.29 -4.57
N LEU A 133 13.55 -5.58 -3.60
CA LEU A 133 14.85 -6.21 -3.85
C LEU A 133 14.69 -7.65 -4.32
N ALA A 134 13.76 -8.41 -3.71
CA ALA A 134 13.42 -9.75 -4.17
C ALA A 134 12.73 -9.75 -5.53
N TRP A 135 11.96 -8.71 -5.80
CA TRP A 135 11.19 -8.55 -7.02
C TRP A 135 11.77 -7.47 -7.92
N LYS A 136 13.10 -7.52 -8.13
CA LYS A 136 13.91 -6.61 -8.98
C LYS A 136 13.37 -6.35 -10.40
N ALA A 137 12.29 -7.01 -10.81
CA ALA A 137 11.67 -6.95 -12.12
C ALA A 137 10.14 -6.75 -12.10
N TRP A 138 9.51 -6.55 -10.94
CA TRP A 138 8.05 -6.37 -10.88
C TRP A 138 7.64 -4.92 -11.05
N GLU A 139 6.73 -4.72 -12.00
CA GLU A 139 6.03 -3.45 -12.19
C GLU A 139 5.26 -3.09 -10.91
N ILE A 140 5.20 -1.79 -10.61
CA ILE A 140 4.53 -1.26 -9.43
C ILE A 140 3.06 -1.71 -9.35
N GLU A 141 2.38 -1.90 -10.50
CA GLU A 141 1.05 -2.50 -10.59
C GLU A 141 0.98 -3.87 -9.91
N THR A 142 1.97 -4.72 -10.14
CA THR A 142 1.97 -6.09 -9.63
C THR A 142 2.11 -6.10 -8.12
N VAL A 143 2.96 -5.23 -7.56
CA VAL A 143 3.09 -5.07 -6.10
C VAL A 143 1.78 -4.54 -5.50
N VAL A 144 1.15 -3.55 -6.13
CA VAL A 144 -0.14 -3.01 -5.67
C VAL A 144 -1.21 -4.10 -5.65
N ASN A 145 -1.34 -4.87 -6.73
CA ASN A 145 -2.32 -5.96 -6.87
C ASN A 145 -2.07 -7.07 -5.85
N LEU A 146 -0.80 -7.40 -5.60
CA LEU A 146 -0.42 -8.36 -4.56
C LEU A 146 -0.81 -7.86 -3.18
N LEU A 147 -0.49 -6.61 -2.84
CA LEU A 147 -0.91 -6.04 -1.57
C LEU A 147 -2.43 -5.95 -1.47
N HIS A 148 -3.14 -5.76 -2.59
CA HIS A 148 -4.59 -5.76 -2.62
C HIS A 148 -5.15 -7.15 -2.29
N SER A 149 -4.64 -8.22 -2.90
CA SER A 149 -5.10 -9.59 -2.65
C SER A 149 -4.82 -10.07 -1.22
N LEU A 150 -3.73 -9.59 -0.60
CA LEU A 150 -3.43 -9.90 0.80
C LEU A 150 -4.50 -9.41 1.79
N ARG A 151 -5.38 -8.49 1.40
CA ARG A 151 -6.43 -7.98 2.28
C ARG A 151 -7.56 -8.98 2.51
N ASP A 152 -7.81 -9.83 1.54
CA ASP A 152 -8.83 -10.88 1.62
C ASP A 152 -8.38 -12.03 2.53
N ILE A 153 -7.12 -12.00 2.98
CA ILE A 153 -6.55 -13.00 3.88
C ILE A 153 -6.79 -12.58 5.34
N PRO A 154 -7.45 -13.42 6.16
CA PRO A 154 -7.71 -13.13 7.55
C PRO A 154 -6.45 -12.74 8.33
N GLY A 155 -6.51 -11.62 9.03
CA GLY A 155 -5.40 -11.10 9.85
C GLY A 155 -4.34 -10.29 9.09
N LEU A 156 -4.44 -10.15 7.76
CA LEU A 156 -3.49 -9.36 6.96
C LEU A 156 -4.04 -8.02 6.42
N LYS A 157 -5.36 -7.78 6.42
CA LYS A 157 -5.98 -6.51 5.97
C LYS A 157 -5.22 -5.27 6.44
N ARG A 158 -5.08 -5.08 7.76
CA ARG A 158 -4.39 -3.90 8.33
C ARG A 158 -2.94 -3.75 7.87
N ARG A 159 -2.23 -4.88 7.69
CA ARG A 159 -0.82 -4.88 7.26
C ARG A 159 -0.72 -4.52 5.77
N ALA A 160 -1.57 -5.10 4.95
CA ALA A 160 -1.67 -4.79 3.54
C ALA A 160 -2.00 -3.30 3.30
N ASP A 161 -2.95 -2.74 4.06
CA ASP A 161 -3.31 -1.32 4.01
C ASP A 161 -2.10 -0.43 4.33
N SER A 162 -1.35 -0.81 5.37
CA SER A 162 -0.16 -0.08 5.79
C SER A 162 0.97 -0.13 4.77
N LEU A 163 1.17 -1.28 4.12
CA LEU A 163 2.13 -1.43 3.03
C LEU A 163 1.69 -0.64 1.79
N GLN A 164 0.41 -0.66 1.41
CA GLN A 164 -0.09 0.13 0.27
C GLN A 164 0.09 1.64 0.51
N ARG A 165 -0.23 2.13 1.71
CA ARG A 165 0.04 3.54 2.07
C ARG A 165 1.52 3.87 1.99
N THR A 166 2.37 3.03 2.57
CA THR A 166 3.82 3.26 2.56
C THR A 166 4.37 3.24 1.14
N LEU A 167 3.84 2.36 0.27
CA LEU A 167 4.22 2.29 -1.14
C LEU A 167 3.83 3.59 -1.87
N ALA A 168 2.58 4.03 -1.72
CA ALA A 168 2.08 5.25 -2.31
C ALA A 168 2.84 6.50 -1.84
N LYS A 169 3.24 6.55 -0.57
CA LYS A 169 4.06 7.64 -0.01
C LYS A 169 5.48 7.65 -0.55
N THR A 170 6.07 6.47 -0.71
CA THR A 170 7.47 6.35 -1.14
C THR A 170 7.60 6.62 -2.65
N TYR A 171 6.61 6.19 -3.45
CA TYR A 171 6.65 6.26 -4.91
C TYR A 171 5.39 6.92 -5.49
N PRO A 172 5.09 8.18 -5.16
CA PRO A 172 3.82 8.80 -5.53
C PRO A 172 3.55 8.77 -7.04
N HIS A 173 4.55 9.08 -7.87
CA HIS A 173 4.37 9.13 -9.32
C HIS A 173 4.09 7.77 -9.98
N HIS A 174 4.56 6.67 -9.38
CA HIS A 174 4.43 5.32 -9.95
C HIS A 174 3.31 4.53 -9.30
N ALA A 175 3.18 4.63 -7.98
CA ALA A 175 2.19 3.89 -7.22
C ALA A 175 0.78 4.45 -7.40
N TYR A 176 0.60 5.75 -7.70
CA TYR A 176 -0.74 6.32 -7.79
C TYR A 176 -1.59 5.78 -8.94
N PRO A 177 -1.09 5.73 -10.19
CA PRO A 177 -1.85 5.10 -11.28
C PRO A 177 -2.16 3.64 -10.97
N ALA A 178 -1.18 2.90 -10.45
CA ALA A 178 -1.34 1.49 -10.08
C ALA A 178 -2.40 1.28 -8.99
N VAL A 179 -2.35 2.03 -7.89
CA VAL A 179 -3.34 1.98 -6.80
C VAL A 179 -4.73 2.32 -7.31
N LEU A 180 -4.85 3.38 -8.11
CA LEU A 180 -6.13 3.79 -8.69
C LEU A 180 -6.69 2.72 -9.62
N ASN A 181 -5.86 2.11 -10.47
CA ASN A 181 -6.26 1.05 -11.39
C ASN A 181 -6.67 -0.21 -10.63
N ALA A 182 -5.92 -0.60 -9.59
CA ALA A 182 -6.28 -1.72 -8.73
C ALA A 182 -7.63 -1.49 -8.04
N TRP A 183 -7.87 -0.30 -7.50
CA TRP A 183 -9.17 0.04 -6.90
C TRP A 183 -10.30 0.04 -7.93
N ARG A 184 -10.07 0.53 -9.15
CA ARG A 184 -11.07 0.51 -10.24
C ARG A 184 -11.39 -0.89 -10.75
N GLY A 185 -10.40 -1.79 -10.76
CA GLY A 185 -10.58 -3.20 -11.13
C GLY A 185 -11.17 -4.04 -10.01
N SER A 186 -11.20 -3.52 -8.78
CA SER A 186 -11.79 -4.20 -7.62
C SER A 186 -13.28 -3.89 -7.45
N THR A 187 -13.95 -4.68 -6.61
CA THR A 187 -15.33 -4.44 -6.15
C THR A 187 -15.42 -3.43 -5.01
N TRP A 188 -14.31 -2.76 -4.67
CA TRP A 188 -14.30 -1.88 -3.50
C TRP A 188 -15.17 -0.66 -3.70
N THR A 189 -15.76 -0.23 -2.60
CA THR A 189 -16.45 1.04 -2.51
C THR A 189 -15.45 2.16 -2.23
N PRO A 190 -15.80 3.43 -2.54
CA PRO A 190 -14.99 4.56 -2.12
C PRO A 190 -14.82 4.61 -0.61
N PHE A 191 -15.77 4.08 0.17
CA PHE A 191 -15.64 3.95 1.62
C PHE A 191 -14.45 3.05 2.00
N GLU A 192 -14.35 1.85 1.41
CA GLU A 192 -13.26 0.92 1.70
C GLU A 192 -11.90 1.45 1.24
N ALA A 193 -11.86 2.10 0.08
CA ALA A 193 -10.65 2.80 -0.39
C ALA A 193 -10.27 3.96 0.57
N PHE A 194 -11.25 4.64 1.16
CA PHE A 194 -11.02 5.69 2.16
C PHE A 194 -10.38 5.11 3.42
N GLU A 195 -10.85 3.98 3.93
CA GLU A 195 -10.27 3.33 5.11
C GLU A 195 -8.76 3.09 4.94
N VAL A 196 -8.33 2.71 3.74
CA VAL A 196 -6.90 2.48 3.43
C VAL A 196 -6.08 3.73 3.63
N ILE A 197 -6.59 4.89 3.23
CA ILE A 197 -5.84 6.15 3.33
C ILE A 197 -6.01 6.82 4.71
N GLN A 198 -7.09 6.49 5.43
CA GLN A 198 -7.50 7.22 6.63
C GLN A 198 -6.77 6.79 7.91
N THR A 199 -6.14 5.61 7.96
CA THR A 199 -5.57 5.13 9.24
C THR A 199 -4.28 5.85 9.68
N GLU A 200 -3.87 6.91 8.99
CA GLU A 200 -2.79 7.78 9.44
C GLU A 200 -3.33 9.12 9.91
N LYS A 201 -2.55 9.80 10.75
CA LYS A 201 -2.84 11.20 11.13
C LYS A 201 -2.81 12.06 9.86
N LEU A 202 -3.99 12.25 9.28
CA LEU A 202 -4.35 12.87 8.01
C LEU A 202 -3.97 14.36 7.94
N GLY A 203 -2.70 14.68 8.15
CA GLY A 203 -2.17 16.04 8.26
C GLY A 203 -0.73 16.19 7.79
N ASP A 204 -0.05 15.09 7.51
CA ASP A 204 1.22 15.11 6.80
C ASP A 204 0.98 15.49 5.33
N TYR A 205 1.93 16.21 4.73
CA TYR A 205 1.85 16.61 3.32
C TYR A 205 1.75 15.40 2.39
N LYS A 206 2.39 14.27 2.76
CA LYS A 206 2.32 13.02 2.00
C LYS A 206 0.92 12.40 1.98
N SER A 207 0.13 12.60 3.04
CA SER A 207 -1.25 12.11 3.11
C SER A 207 -2.18 12.84 2.13
N ARG A 208 -1.82 14.06 1.68
CA ARG A 208 -2.67 14.88 0.80
C ARG A 208 -2.87 14.25 -0.56
N ALA A 209 -1.79 13.73 -1.12
CA ALA A 209 -1.83 13.14 -2.44
C ALA A 209 -2.62 11.81 -2.44
N LEU A 210 -2.57 11.04 -1.36
CA LEU A 210 -3.45 9.88 -1.14
C LEU A 210 -4.94 10.25 -1.14
N VAL A 211 -5.32 11.33 -0.45
CA VAL A 211 -6.72 11.79 -0.46
C VAL A 211 -7.13 12.29 -1.85
N GLY A 212 -6.21 12.93 -2.59
CA GLY A 212 -6.46 13.31 -3.99
C GLY A 212 -6.77 12.10 -4.89
N ILE A 213 -5.99 11.02 -4.78
CA ILE A 213 -6.25 9.76 -5.51
C ILE A 213 -7.61 9.19 -5.12
N TRP A 214 -7.90 9.17 -3.82
CA TRP A 214 -9.18 8.69 -3.33
C TRP A 214 -10.36 9.51 -3.84
N LEU A 215 -10.26 10.84 -3.90
CA LEU A 215 -11.31 11.67 -4.49
C LEU A 215 -11.51 11.35 -5.98
N TRP A 216 -10.41 11.19 -6.73
CA TRP A 216 -10.46 10.78 -8.13
C TRP A 216 -11.17 9.44 -8.30
N TYR A 217 -10.84 8.49 -7.42
CA TYR A 217 -11.47 7.19 -7.37
C TYR A 217 -12.96 7.30 -7.06
N ALA A 218 -13.32 8.02 -5.99
CA ALA A 218 -14.69 8.24 -5.56
C ALA A 218 -15.56 8.85 -6.66
N MET A 219 -15.05 9.84 -7.40
CA MET A 219 -15.77 10.45 -8.53
C MET A 219 -15.94 9.51 -9.72
N ALA A 220 -14.90 8.72 -10.03
CA ALA A 220 -14.96 7.76 -11.12
C ALA A 220 -15.79 6.52 -10.76
N HIS A 221 -15.99 6.28 -9.47
CA HIS A 221 -16.77 5.17 -8.94
C HIS A 221 -18.25 5.35 -9.29
N GLY A 222 -18.82 4.32 -9.91
CA GLY A 222 -20.19 4.32 -10.43
C GLY A 222 -20.35 4.86 -11.86
N GLY A 223 -19.25 4.93 -12.60
CA GLY A 223 -19.28 5.04 -14.06
C GLY A 223 -19.64 3.70 -14.75
N PRO A 224 -18.96 3.29 -15.84
CA PRO A 224 -19.36 2.16 -16.68
C PRO A 224 -19.44 0.79 -15.96
N SER A 225 -18.93 0.70 -14.73
CA SER A 225 -18.98 -0.49 -13.88
C SER A 225 -20.38 -0.81 -13.32
N GLY A 226 -21.37 0.09 -13.46
CA GLY A 226 -22.75 -0.12 -12.98
C GLY A 226 -22.92 -0.06 -11.45
N LEU A 227 -21.85 0.25 -10.71
CA LEU A 227 -21.92 0.48 -9.26
C LEU A 227 -22.62 1.81 -8.97
N PRO A 228 -23.25 1.98 -7.79
CA PRO A 228 -23.84 3.26 -7.42
C PRO A 228 -22.75 4.33 -7.29
N SER A 229 -22.97 5.48 -7.94
CA SER A 229 -22.11 6.64 -7.77
C SER A 229 -22.26 7.19 -6.35
N ILE A 230 -21.13 7.49 -5.70
CA ILE A 230 -21.12 8.07 -4.37
C ILE A 230 -21.54 9.54 -4.44
N SER A 231 -22.48 9.94 -3.58
CA SER A 231 -22.94 11.34 -3.58
C SER A 231 -21.89 12.26 -2.97
N VAL A 232 -21.92 13.55 -3.36
CA VAL A 232 -21.09 14.60 -2.74
C VAL A 232 -21.26 14.64 -1.22
N GLU A 233 -22.48 14.39 -0.74
CA GLU A 233 -22.78 14.29 0.69
C GLU A 233 -22.04 13.13 1.35
N GLN A 234 -22.01 11.95 0.74
CA GLN A 234 -21.28 10.79 1.28
C GLN A 234 -19.76 11.03 1.27
N ILE A 235 -19.22 11.63 0.20
CA ILE A 235 -17.80 12.07 0.15
C ILE A 235 -17.51 13.05 1.29
N GLY A 236 -18.38 14.05 1.48
CA GLY A 236 -18.29 15.02 2.56
C GLY A 236 -18.24 14.33 3.92
N LYS A 237 -19.23 13.48 4.23
CA LYS A 237 -19.30 12.73 5.49
C LYS A 237 -18.02 11.92 5.75
N LEU A 238 -17.47 11.26 4.73
CA LEU A 238 -16.22 10.50 4.85
C LEU A 238 -15.03 11.40 5.20
N LEU A 239 -14.85 12.49 4.45
CA LEU A 239 -13.79 13.46 4.73
C LEU A 239 -13.89 13.99 6.16
N PHE A 240 -15.09 14.36 6.63
CA PHE A 240 -15.29 14.90 7.98
C PHE A 240 -15.13 13.87 9.09
N ARG A 241 -15.42 12.59 8.83
CA ARG A 241 -15.15 11.52 9.79
C ARG A 241 -13.64 11.38 10.08
N GLY A 242 -12.78 11.67 9.09
CA GLY A 242 -11.33 11.50 9.22
C GLY A 242 -10.50 12.76 9.45
N LEU A 243 -11.07 13.93 9.17
CA LEU A 243 -10.33 15.19 9.14
C LEU A 243 -10.99 16.26 9.99
N ARG A 244 -10.18 17.01 10.74
CA ARG A 244 -10.63 18.27 11.35
C ARG A 244 -11.01 19.28 10.27
N ARG A 245 -11.94 20.18 10.59
CA ARG A 245 -12.49 21.19 9.68
C ARG A 245 -11.43 21.95 8.89
N GLU A 246 -10.40 22.42 9.59
CA GLU A 246 -9.33 23.25 9.01
C GLU A 246 -8.53 22.44 7.98
N ARG A 247 -8.37 21.13 8.23
CA ARG A 247 -7.67 20.23 7.31
C ARG A 247 -8.51 19.92 6.09
N VAL A 248 -9.82 19.74 6.24
CA VAL A 248 -10.73 19.57 5.10
C VAL A 248 -10.70 20.81 4.22
N GLN A 249 -10.78 22.01 4.79
CA GLN A 249 -10.74 23.25 4.00
C GLN A 249 -9.43 23.43 3.25
N ARG A 250 -8.29 23.21 3.92
CA ARG A 250 -6.98 23.27 3.26
C ARG A 250 -6.88 22.23 2.14
N PHE A 251 -7.37 21.02 2.39
CA PHE A 251 -7.38 19.96 1.41
C PHE A 251 -8.26 20.30 0.19
N LEU A 252 -9.48 20.79 0.40
CA LEU A 252 -10.38 21.23 -0.68
C LEU A 252 -9.73 22.32 -1.53
N PHE A 253 -9.10 23.31 -0.88
CA PHE A 253 -8.36 24.36 -1.58
C PHE A 253 -7.25 23.80 -2.49
N GLU A 254 -6.49 22.82 -2.02
CA GLU A 254 -5.42 22.19 -2.80
C GLU A 254 -5.96 21.28 -3.90
N ALA A 255 -7.01 20.51 -3.62
CA ALA A 255 -7.70 19.69 -4.61
C ALA A 255 -8.30 20.55 -5.74
N CYS A 256 -8.69 21.80 -5.46
CA CYS A 256 -9.17 22.74 -6.47
C CYS A 256 -8.13 23.05 -7.55
N GLN A 257 -6.83 22.90 -7.24
CA GLN A 257 -5.73 23.11 -8.20
C GLN A 257 -5.57 21.93 -9.17
N VAL A 258 -6.19 20.78 -8.88
CA VAL A 258 -6.14 19.62 -9.75
C VAL A 258 -7.15 19.77 -10.89
N LYS A 259 -6.66 19.68 -12.14
CA LYS A 259 -7.50 19.80 -13.34
C LYS A 259 -8.66 18.78 -13.27
N GLY A 260 -9.89 19.27 -13.44
CA GLY A 260 -11.10 18.45 -13.38
C GLY A 260 -11.75 18.32 -12.00
N MET A 261 -11.10 18.73 -10.91
CA MET A 261 -11.66 18.64 -9.55
C MET A 261 -12.42 19.89 -9.10
N LYS A 262 -12.26 21.03 -9.78
CA LYS A 262 -12.83 22.33 -9.37
C LYS A 262 -14.32 22.26 -9.02
N LYS A 263 -15.15 21.68 -9.89
CA LYS A 263 -16.61 21.60 -9.69
C LYS A 263 -16.98 20.76 -8.47
N LEU A 264 -16.30 19.62 -8.26
CA LEU A 264 -16.53 18.79 -7.07
C LEU A 264 -16.15 19.55 -5.82
N VAL A 265 -14.98 20.22 -5.83
CA VAL A 265 -14.51 20.98 -4.69
C VAL A 265 -15.51 22.09 -4.33
N GLU A 266 -16.01 22.84 -5.31
CA GLU A 266 -17.04 23.85 -5.09
C GLU A 266 -18.32 23.25 -4.46
N GLN A 267 -18.75 22.06 -4.93
CA GLN A 267 -19.90 21.37 -4.36
C GLN A 267 -19.64 20.88 -2.92
N LEU A 268 -18.45 20.35 -2.66
CA LEU A 268 -18.03 19.95 -1.32
C LEU A 268 -17.96 21.17 -0.41
N GLU A 269 -17.36 22.28 -0.83
CA GLU A 269 -17.29 23.54 -0.09
C GLU A 269 -18.68 24.07 0.28
N LEU A 270 -19.62 24.06 -0.68
CA LEU A 270 -21.02 24.42 -0.43
C LEU A 270 -21.67 23.47 0.59
N TYR A 271 -21.41 22.16 0.48
CA TYR A 271 -21.87 21.17 1.44
C TYR A 271 -21.28 21.42 2.84
N VAL A 272 -19.97 21.70 2.95
CA VAL A 272 -19.29 22.07 4.20
C VAL A 272 -19.92 23.31 4.81
N HIS A 273 -20.18 24.33 3.99
CA HIS A 273 -20.73 25.59 4.46
C HIS A 273 -22.14 25.42 5.02
N ARG A 274 -22.99 24.65 4.33
CA ARG A 274 -24.37 24.38 4.76
C ARG A 274 -24.43 23.47 5.98
N ASN A 275 -23.64 22.41 6.01
CA ASN A 275 -23.79 21.31 6.98
C ASN A 275 -22.72 21.29 8.08
N GLY A 276 -21.70 22.16 8.02
CA GLY A 276 -20.55 22.11 8.93
C GLY A 276 -20.96 22.11 10.41
N ARG A 277 -21.97 22.90 10.79
CA ARG A 277 -22.43 22.91 12.20
C ARG A 277 -22.98 21.55 12.68
N ALA A 278 -23.60 20.76 11.82
CA ALA A 278 -24.06 19.42 12.17
C ALA A 278 -22.90 18.42 12.15
N LEU A 279 -22.08 18.47 11.11
CA LEU A 279 -20.96 17.54 10.87
C LEU A 279 -19.87 17.60 11.95
N PHE A 280 -19.71 18.73 12.66
CA PHE A 280 -18.70 18.87 13.72
C PHE A 280 -19.25 18.76 15.14
N LYS A 281 -20.59 18.70 15.32
CA LYS A 281 -21.20 18.44 16.63
C LYS A 281 -21.09 16.98 17.03
N GLU A 282 -21.12 16.10 16.04
CA GLU A 282 -20.66 14.73 16.16
C GLU A 282 -19.14 14.80 16.25
N GLY A 283 -18.59 14.94 17.47
CA GLY A 283 -17.15 14.88 17.68
C GLY A 283 -16.56 13.60 17.05
N PRO A 284 -15.24 13.56 16.78
CA PRO A 284 -14.62 12.33 16.29
C PRO A 284 -15.04 11.19 17.23
N VAL A 285 -15.65 10.15 16.66
CA VAL A 285 -15.91 8.91 17.39
C VAL A 285 -14.53 8.36 17.72
N VAL A 286 -14.02 8.76 18.88
CA VAL A 286 -12.84 8.14 19.46
C VAL A 286 -13.35 6.80 19.93
N ASP A 287 -13.22 5.79 19.08
CA ASP A 287 -13.32 4.42 19.52
C ASP A 287 -12.31 4.29 20.67
N ALA A 288 -12.81 4.18 21.90
CA ALA A 288 -12.00 3.94 23.07
C ALA A 288 -11.33 2.57 22.85
N ALA A 289 -10.06 2.62 22.47
CA ALA A 289 -9.21 1.45 22.27
C ALA A 289 -8.67 0.94 23.60
#